data_AF-A0A7X9G858-F1
#
_entry.id   AF-A0A7X9G858-F1
#
_cell.length_a   1.000
_cell.length_b   1.000
_cell.length_c   1.000
_cell.angle_alpha   90.00
_cell.angle_beta   90.00
_cell.angle_gamma   90.00
#
_symmetry.space_group_name_H-M   'P 1'
#
loop_
_entity.id
_entity.type
_entity.pdbx_description
1 polymer ?
#
loop_
_entity_poly.entity_id
_entity_poly.type
_entity_poly.pdbx_seq_one_letter_code
_entity_poly.pdbx_strand_id
1 'polypeptide(L)'
;MRLDDYIVWCGSMVRSDDGRCHLFLSVWPREHGFEAWVTHSRIAYATADTPDGVFRYQGEIFGGSGVPNGWDRDVIHNPNLRYENGLFYLYYNGNYGNGEYWNHRN
;
A
#
# COMPACT_ATOMS: atom_id res chain seq x y z
N MET A 1 3.90 -6.42 13.26
CA MET A 1 2.62 -5.68 13.32
C MET A 1 1.51 -6.65 12.97
N ARG A 2 0.37 -6.59 13.68
CA ARG A 2 -0.82 -7.40 13.37
C ARG A 2 -2.01 -6.44 13.26
N LEU A 3 -2.73 -6.53 12.15
CA LEU A 3 -3.94 -5.77 11.88
C LEU A 3 -5.06 -6.79 11.67
N ASP A 4 -5.84 -7.07 12.71
CA ASP A 4 -6.79 -8.19 12.69
C ASP A 4 -7.91 -8.00 11.65
N ASP A 5 -8.39 -6.76 11.50
CA ASP A 5 -9.47 -6.41 10.57
C ASP A 5 -8.99 -6.24 9.11
N TYR A 6 -7.68 -6.36 8.87
CA TYR A 6 -7.09 -6.18 7.54
C TYR A 6 -6.40 -7.44 7.05
N ILE A 7 -6.45 -7.66 5.74
CA ILE A 7 -5.45 -8.47 5.06
C ILE A 7 -4.29 -7.55 4.72
N VAL A 8 -3.08 -7.98 5.08
CA VAL A 8 -1.82 -7.25 4.85
C VAL A 8 -1.02 -7.98 3.78
N TRP A 9 -0.53 -7.24 2.79
CA TRP A 9 0.22 -7.79 1.66
C TRP A 9 1.30 -6.82 1.18
N CYS A 10 2.29 -7.36 0.45
CA CYS A 10 3.36 -6.64 -0.24
C CYS A 10 3.89 -5.40 0.52
N GLY A 11 4.78 -5.65 1.48
CA GLY A 11 5.50 -4.59 2.18
C GLY A 11 6.77 -4.17 1.46
N SER A 12 7.01 -2.87 1.35
CA SER A 12 8.28 -2.30 0.90
C SER A 12 8.81 -1.32 1.94
N MET A 13 10.02 -1.59 2.43
CA MET A 13 10.65 -0.82 3.49
C MET A 13 11.91 -0.14 2.97
N VAL A 14 12.09 1.12 3.38
CA VAL A 14 13.33 1.88 3.23
C VAL A 14 13.75 2.45 4.56
N ARG A 15 15.02 2.82 4.65
CA ARG A 15 15.60 3.50 5.81
C ARG A 15 16.01 4.90 5.40
N SER A 16 15.57 5.89 6.15
CA SER A 16 15.94 7.31 5.97
C SER A 16 17.25 7.65 6.67
N ASP A 17 17.76 8.85 6.40
CA ASP A 17 19.05 9.32 6.94
C ASP A 17 19.04 9.49 8.46
N ASP A 18 17.88 9.73 9.06
CA ASP A 18 17.69 9.75 10.52
C ASP A 18 17.67 8.34 11.16
N GLY A 19 17.84 7.31 10.35
CA GLY A 19 17.89 5.90 10.76
C GLY A 19 16.52 5.25 10.94
N ARG A 20 15.41 5.98 10.74
CA ARG A 20 14.04 5.47 10.83
C ARG A 20 13.74 4.48 9.70
N CYS A 21 13.03 3.40 10.03
CA CYS A 21 12.48 2.49 9.03
C CYS A 21 11.06 2.92 8.65
N HIS A 22 10.83 3.07 7.35
CA HIS A 22 9.56 3.46 6.74
C HIS A 22 9.03 2.29 5.92
N LEU A 23 7.91 1.71 6.33
CA LEU A 23 7.28 0.58 5.66
C LEU A 23 5.96 1.03 5.03
N PHE A 24 5.84 0.80 3.73
CA PHE A 24 4.60 0.95 2.99
C PHE A 24 4.08 -0.45 2.67
N LEU A 25 2.77 -0.68 2.81
CA LEU A 25 2.17 -2.00 2.68
C LEU A 25 0.79 -1.89 2.04
N SER A 26 0.40 -2.90 1.27
CA SER A 26 -0.98 -3.03 0.83
C SER A 26 -1.86 -3.57 1.95
N VAL A 27 -3.01 -2.94 2.14
CA VAL A 27 -4.04 -3.38 3.09
C VAL A 27 -5.42 -3.30 2.49
N TRP A 28 -6.31 -4.21 2.88
CA TRP A 28 -7.75 -4.12 2.61
C TRP A 28 -8.55 -4.82 3.71
N PRO A 29 -9.83 -4.46 3.91
CA PRO A 29 -10.66 -5.06 4.93
C PRO A 29 -10.79 -6.57 4.74
N ARG A 30 -10.55 -7.32 5.82
CA ARG A 30 -10.59 -8.79 5.82
C ARG A 30 -11.99 -9.33 5.51
N GLU A 31 -13.03 -8.61 5.89
CA GLU A 31 -14.43 -8.99 5.65
C GLU A 31 -14.78 -9.17 4.16
N HIS A 32 -14.04 -8.52 3.25
CA HIS A 32 -14.24 -8.66 1.81
C HIS A 32 -13.47 -9.84 1.19
N GLY A 33 -12.70 -10.58 1.99
CA GLY A 33 -11.95 -11.75 1.54
C GLY A 33 -10.63 -11.41 0.84
N PHE A 34 -9.86 -12.45 0.52
CA PHE A 34 -8.51 -12.28 -0.02
C PHE A 34 -8.50 -11.59 -1.39
N GLU A 35 -9.41 -11.94 -2.29
CA GLU A 35 -9.46 -11.40 -3.65
C GLU A 35 -9.84 -9.92 -3.72
N ALA A 36 -10.32 -9.33 -2.61
CA ALA A 36 -10.69 -7.91 -2.56
C ALA A 36 -9.50 -6.96 -2.75
N TRP A 37 -8.27 -7.45 -2.88
CA TRP A 37 -7.14 -6.60 -3.27
C TRP A 37 -7.38 -5.87 -4.60
N VAL A 38 -8.15 -6.43 -5.55
CA VAL A 38 -8.48 -5.75 -6.83
C VAL A 38 -9.54 -4.66 -6.73
N THR A 39 -10.21 -4.52 -5.58
CA THR A 39 -11.33 -3.56 -5.38
C THR A 39 -11.16 -2.65 -4.17
N HIS A 40 -10.49 -3.12 -3.11
CA HIS A 40 -10.42 -2.46 -1.81
C HIS A 40 -8.99 -2.22 -1.32
N SER A 41 -7.96 -2.60 -2.10
CA SER A 41 -6.58 -2.35 -1.70
C SER A 41 -6.30 -0.85 -1.55
N ARG A 42 -5.57 -0.53 -0.48
CA ARG A 42 -5.04 0.77 -0.11
C ARG A 42 -3.55 0.60 0.23
N ILE A 43 -2.79 1.68 0.16
CA ILE A 43 -1.42 1.70 0.70
C ILE A 43 -1.48 2.32 2.10
N ALA A 44 -1.02 1.55 3.07
CA ALA A 44 -0.85 2.01 4.43
C ALA A 44 0.63 2.16 4.79
N TYR A 45 0.86 2.84 5.91
CA TYR A 45 2.18 3.23 6.38
C TYR A 45 2.42 2.77 7.81
N ALA A 46 3.65 2.35 8.07
CA ALA A 46 4.12 1.97 9.39
C ALA A 46 5.60 2.36 9.58
N THR A 47 6.02 2.53 10.82
CA THR A 47 7.40 2.91 11.15
C THR A 47 8.02 2.03 12.23
N ALA A 48 9.33 1.82 12.16
CA ALA A 48 10.10 1.14 13.19
C ALA A 48 11.43 1.85 13.44
N ASP A 49 12.04 1.58 14.60
CA ASP A 49 13.38 2.08 14.94
C ASP A 49 14.49 1.22 14.31
N THR A 50 14.21 -0.05 14.02
CA THR A 50 15.12 -0.99 13.35
C THR A 50 14.41 -1.82 12.27
N PRO A 51 15.14 -2.38 11.27
CA PRO A 51 14.54 -3.18 10.20
C PRO A 51 13.79 -4.44 10.67
N ASP A 52 14.24 -5.05 11.77
CA ASP A 52 13.70 -6.23 12.43
C ASP A 52 12.75 -5.90 13.59
N GLY A 53 12.54 -4.61 13.86
CA GLY A 53 11.77 -4.12 15.00
C GLY A 53 10.26 -4.23 14.84
N VAL A 54 9.56 -3.81 15.88
CA VAL A 54 8.09 -3.73 15.86
C VAL A 54 7.66 -2.50 15.08
N PHE A 55 7.15 -2.73 13.86
CA PHE A 55 6.49 -1.68 13.08
C PHE A 55 5.20 -1.22 13.75
N ARG A 56 5.11 0.09 13.99
CA ARG A 56 3.94 0.81 14.51
C ARG A 56 3.12 1.32 13.33
N TYR A 57 1.88 0.87 13.24
CA TYR A 57 0.93 1.29 12.22
C TYR A 57 0.63 2.79 12.35
N GLN A 58 0.62 3.51 11.25
CA GLN A 58 0.32 4.95 11.20
C GLN A 58 -1.01 5.24 10.51
N GLY A 59 -1.56 4.30 9.73
CA GLY A 59 -2.81 4.47 9.00
C GLY A 59 -2.69 4.14 7.51
N GLU A 60 -3.84 4.11 6.85
CA GLU A 60 -3.95 4.18 5.39
C GLU A 60 -3.55 5.58 4.92
N ILE A 61 -2.68 5.67 3.92
CA ILE A 61 -2.14 6.96 3.45
C ILE A 61 -2.43 7.23 1.98
N PHE A 62 -2.68 6.19 1.18
CA PHE A 62 -3.10 6.36 -0.21
C PHE A 62 -4.20 5.36 -0.57
N GLY A 63 -5.14 5.82 -1.41
CA GLY A 63 -6.13 5.00 -2.09
C GLY A 63 -6.11 5.28 -3.59
N GLY A 64 -7.03 4.65 -4.34
CA GLY A 64 -7.23 4.97 -5.75
C GLY A 64 -7.38 6.48 -5.98
N SER A 65 -6.87 6.98 -7.10
CA SER A 65 -6.79 8.42 -7.36
C SER A 65 -8.16 9.09 -7.44
N GLY A 66 -9.23 8.33 -7.70
CA GLY A 66 -10.59 8.85 -7.89
C GLY A 66 -10.77 9.66 -9.18
N VAL A 67 -9.70 9.85 -9.97
CA VAL A 67 -9.74 10.65 -11.20
C VAL A 67 -10.54 9.90 -12.27
N PRO A 68 -11.59 10.52 -12.85
CA PRO A 68 -12.35 9.90 -13.93
C PRO A 68 -11.44 9.48 -15.08
N ASN A 69 -11.52 8.21 -15.49
CA ASN A 69 -10.68 7.59 -16.52
C ASN A 69 -9.17 7.54 -16.19
N GLY A 70 -8.77 7.81 -14.94
CA GLY A 70 -7.41 7.55 -14.46
C GLY A 70 -7.14 6.05 -14.37
N TRP A 71 -5.91 5.63 -14.69
CA TRP A 71 -5.53 4.22 -14.72
C TRP A 71 -5.54 3.55 -13.33
N ASP A 72 -5.41 4.35 -12.27
CA ASP A 72 -5.35 3.97 -10.86
C ASP A 72 -6.58 4.46 -10.06
N ARG A 73 -7.67 4.77 -10.76
CA ARG A 73 -8.84 5.46 -10.17
C ARG A 73 -9.38 4.77 -8.92
N ASP A 74 -9.51 3.45 -8.96
CA ASP A 74 -10.27 2.71 -7.95
C ASP A 74 -9.37 2.05 -6.90
N VAL A 75 -8.22 1.53 -7.35
CA VAL A 75 -7.30 0.77 -6.49
C VAL A 75 -5.86 1.14 -6.77
N ILE A 76 -5.09 1.12 -5.69
CA ILE A 76 -3.63 1.05 -5.70
C ILE A 76 -3.15 -0.13 -4.86
N HIS A 77 -2.06 -0.77 -5.29
CA HIS A 77 -1.59 -2.04 -4.74
C HIS A 77 -0.09 -2.24 -4.95
N ASN A 78 0.52 -3.13 -4.17
CA ASN A 78 1.93 -3.54 -4.23
C ASN A 78 2.90 -2.35 -4.26
N PRO A 79 3.01 -1.57 -3.16
CA PRO A 79 3.95 -0.47 -3.09
C PRO A 79 5.39 -0.98 -3.27
N ASN A 80 6.18 -0.27 -4.08
CA ASN A 80 7.63 -0.34 -4.09
C ASN A 80 8.18 1.04 -3.72
N LEU A 81 8.89 1.11 -2.60
CA LEU A 81 9.40 2.34 -2.05
C LEU A 81 10.91 2.42 -2.28
N ARG A 82 11.37 3.60 -2.69
CA ARG A 82 12.79 3.99 -2.73
C ARG A 82 12.97 5.29 -1.95
N TYR A 83 14.11 5.42 -1.30
CA TYR A 83 14.51 6.64 -0.59
C TYR A 83 15.88 7.05 -1.09
N GLU A 84 15.98 8.29 -1.56
CA GLU A 84 17.23 8.87 -2.03
C GLU A 84 17.20 10.38 -1.83
N ASN A 85 18.27 10.94 -1.25
CA ASN A 85 18.46 12.39 -1.04
C ASN A 85 17.28 13.09 -0.33
N GLY A 86 16.71 12.49 0.72
CA GLY A 86 15.59 13.08 1.45
C GLY A 86 14.21 12.90 0.80
N LEU A 87 14.15 12.22 -0.36
CA LEU A 87 12.92 12.03 -1.13
C LEU A 87 12.48 10.57 -1.12
N PHE A 88 11.17 10.36 -0.96
CA PHE A 88 10.53 9.07 -1.12
C PHE A 88 9.94 8.96 -2.52
N TYR A 89 10.34 7.93 -3.25
CA TYR A 89 9.78 7.57 -4.54
C TYR A 89 8.92 6.32 -4.36
N LEU A 90 7.62 6.49 -4.55
CA LEU A 90 6.64 5.42 -4.43
C LEU A 90 6.17 5.01 -5.82
N TYR A 91 6.39 3.73 -6.14
CA TYR A 91 5.81 3.06 -7.30
C TYR A 91 4.72 2.12 -6.80
N TYR A 92 3.64 1.97 -7.55
CA TYR A 92 2.55 1.05 -7.21
C TYR A 92 1.83 0.62 -8.48
N ASN A 93 1.12 -0.50 -8.39
CA ASN A 93 0.16 -0.91 -9.41
C ASN A 93 -1.19 -0.29 -9.08
N GLY A 94 -1.99 -0.05 -10.10
CA GLY A 94 -3.32 0.53 -9.92
C GLY A 94 -4.26 0.04 -11.00
N ASN A 95 -5.54 0.14 -10.72
CA ASN A 95 -6.56 -0.19 -11.69
C ASN A 95 -7.73 0.82 -11.65
N TYR A 96 -8.51 0.76 -12.72
CA TYR A 96 -9.80 1.41 -12.81
C TYR A 96 -10.87 0.35 -13.04
N GLY A 97 -11.91 0.41 -12.24
CA GLY A 97 -13.06 -0.45 -12.31
C GLY A 97 -14.05 0.03 -13.36
N ASN A 98 -14.13 -0.70 -14.46
CA ASN A 98 -15.24 -0.63 -15.39
C ASN A 98 -16.34 -1.67 -15.07
N GLY A 99 -16.26 -2.34 -13.91
CA GLY A 99 -17.09 -3.51 -13.57
C GLY A 99 -16.43 -4.87 -13.85
N GLU A 100 -15.31 -4.90 -14.57
CA GLU A 100 -14.52 -6.10 -14.88
C GLU A 100 -13.16 -6.10 -14.16
N TYR A 101 -13.15 -5.80 -12.85
CA TYR A 101 -11.93 -5.58 -12.05
C TYR A 101 -10.87 -6.67 -12.19
N TRP A 102 -11.29 -7.92 -12.38
CA TRP A 102 -10.36 -9.03 -12.56
C TRP A 102 -9.54 -8.95 -13.86
N ASN A 103 -10.09 -8.34 -14.91
CA ASN A 103 -9.40 -8.13 -16.19
C ASN A 103 -8.35 -7.02 -16.09
N HIS A 104 -8.50 -6.10 -15.14
CA HIS A 104 -7.61 -4.95 -14.92
C HIS A 104 -6.71 -5.14 -13.70
N ARG A 105 -6.43 -6.38 -13.32
CA ARG A 105 -5.77 -6.68 -12.05
C ARG A 105 -4.26 -6.43 -12.02
N ASN A 106 -3.61 -6.25 -13.18
CA ASN A 106 -2.19 -5.90 -13.33
C ASN A 106 -1.95 -5.17 -14.65
#